data_AF-A0A183HF56-F1
#
_entry.id   AF-A0A183HF56-F1
#
_cell.length_a   1.000
_cell.length_b   1.000
_cell.length_c   1.000
_cell.angle_alpha   90.00
_cell.angle_beta   90.00
_cell.angle_gamma   90.00
#
_symmetry.space_group_name_H-M   'P 1'
#
loop_
_entity.id
_entity.type
_entity.pdbx_description
1 polymer ?
#
loop_
_entity_poly.entity_id
_entity_poly.type
_entity_poly.pdbx_seq_one_letter_code
_entity_poly.pdbx_strand_id
1 'polypeptide(L)'
;LQKEEILCKTKRLSTSIETINEQSRRFSVTSKSSISSRQSRLSILSVSEEISADQIKRLEEFEKTINLLMNSLDVGFIWNFLERKLKILIQQKQKEQQNGATDPHLLTNEVKMLKEEEERRMTQELTNFPQIVLFCLNTIELDSHGDIRERYLPQLLSSILTTLAEKDVASIDGQLLVRLLIVAKAILNEINQSAVVMEAGIVTRKRGEVYEIVRCEEFDSMEKPSTESGAIKEQWRVENCLSSCQRLLSQICDWYCKERDTERLQAFYAISILTREFADFPLYDLNMQEINGHCKQHVSSNYPVWLSALLNILSIDEWDASVNSKG
;
A
#
# COMPACT_ATOMS: atom_id res chain seq x y z
N LEU A 1 -49.03 -3.80 7.77
CA LEU A 1 -48.33 -4.41 8.92
C LEU A 1 -47.59 -5.71 8.60
N GLN A 2 -48.09 -6.62 7.75
CA GLN A 2 -47.39 -7.89 7.45
C GLN A 2 -46.36 -7.85 6.29
N LYS A 3 -46.28 -6.75 5.51
CA LYS A 3 -45.35 -6.61 4.37
C LYS A 3 -44.03 -5.90 4.69
N GLU A 4 -43.93 -5.18 5.80
CA GLU A 4 -42.68 -4.50 6.21
C GLU A 4 -41.71 -5.43 6.95
N GLU A 5 -42.21 -6.45 7.63
CA GLU A 5 -41.38 -7.38 8.41
C GLU A 5 -40.57 -8.34 7.52
N ILE A 6 -41.09 -8.65 6.32
CA ILE A 6 -40.40 -9.50 5.33
C ILE A 6 -39.25 -8.71 4.69
N LEU A 7 -39.43 -7.42 4.39
CA LEU A 7 -38.39 -6.59 3.77
C LEU A 7 -37.19 -6.33 4.72
N CYS A 8 -37.44 -6.22 6.03
CA CYS A 8 -36.38 -6.12 7.04
C CYS A 8 -35.61 -7.42 7.26
N LYS A 9 -36.28 -8.59 7.17
CA LYS A 9 -35.61 -9.90 7.25
C LYS A 9 -34.75 -10.17 6.01
N THR A 10 -35.21 -9.83 4.81
CA THR A 10 -34.42 -10.02 3.58
C THR A 10 -33.19 -9.11 3.54
N LYS A 11 -33.27 -7.87 4.06
CA LYS A 11 -32.11 -6.97 4.18
C LYS A 11 -31.04 -7.48 5.15
N ARG A 12 -31.43 -8.10 6.28
CA ARG A 12 -30.45 -8.71 7.22
C ARG A 12 -29.76 -9.94 6.61
N LEU A 13 -30.52 -10.79 5.92
CA LEU A 13 -29.97 -11.98 5.26
C LEU A 13 -29.05 -11.64 4.08
N SER A 14 -29.36 -10.59 3.29
CA SER A 14 -28.48 -10.16 2.20
C SER A 14 -27.16 -9.60 2.72
N THR A 15 -27.18 -8.78 3.76
CA THR A 15 -25.93 -8.29 4.41
C THR A 15 -25.11 -9.41 5.02
N SER A 16 -25.74 -10.45 5.59
CA SER A 16 -25.01 -11.59 6.15
C SER A 16 -24.37 -12.48 5.08
N ILE A 17 -25.02 -12.66 3.92
CA ILE A 17 -24.48 -13.48 2.83
C ILE A 17 -23.38 -12.73 2.07
N GLU A 18 -23.54 -11.41 1.85
CA GLU A 18 -22.50 -10.56 1.25
C GLU A 18 -21.26 -10.49 2.15
N THR A 19 -21.42 -10.26 3.45
CA THR A 19 -20.29 -10.25 4.40
C THR A 19 -19.57 -11.59 4.47
N ILE A 20 -20.29 -12.73 4.44
CA ILE A 20 -19.68 -14.06 4.41
C ILE A 20 -18.93 -14.29 3.09
N ASN A 21 -19.47 -13.89 1.95
CA ASN A 21 -18.83 -14.09 0.65
C ASN A 21 -17.60 -13.18 0.46
N GLU A 22 -17.68 -11.95 0.97
CA GLU A 22 -16.57 -10.99 0.99
C GLU A 22 -15.47 -11.42 1.96
N GLN A 23 -15.83 -11.93 3.15
CA GLN A 23 -14.89 -12.57 4.06
C GLN A 23 -14.24 -13.81 3.43
N SER A 24 -15.01 -14.68 2.77
CA SER A 24 -14.49 -15.88 2.13
C SER A 24 -13.56 -15.55 0.95
N ARG A 25 -13.82 -14.46 0.22
CA ARG A 25 -12.91 -13.91 -0.80
C ARG A 25 -11.63 -13.36 -0.16
N ARG A 26 -11.74 -12.59 0.94
CA ARG A 26 -10.60 -12.00 1.68
C ARG A 26 -9.69 -13.07 2.29
N PHE A 27 -10.25 -14.07 3.00
CA PHE A 27 -9.51 -15.22 3.50
C PHE A 27 -8.83 -16.01 2.37
N SER A 28 -9.47 -16.15 1.21
CA SER A 28 -8.88 -16.86 0.06
C SER A 28 -7.76 -16.07 -0.63
N VAL A 29 -7.77 -14.74 -0.58
CA VAL A 29 -6.73 -13.86 -1.14
C VAL A 29 -5.52 -13.81 -0.22
N THR A 30 -5.72 -13.73 1.10
CA THR A 30 -4.64 -13.63 2.09
C THR A 30 -3.98 -14.99 2.38
N SER A 31 -4.74 -16.10 2.37
CA SER A 31 -4.18 -17.45 2.52
C SER A 31 -3.29 -17.87 1.35
N LYS A 32 -3.42 -17.24 0.17
CA LYS A 32 -2.55 -17.46 -0.99
C LYS A 32 -1.28 -16.59 -0.96
N SER A 33 -1.16 -15.67 0.00
CA SER A 33 -0.02 -14.74 0.14
C SER A 33 1.17 -15.33 0.89
N SER A 34 0.97 -16.40 1.68
CA SER A 34 2.06 -16.97 2.47
C SER A 34 3.01 -17.80 1.61
N ILE A 35 4.28 -17.39 1.58
CA ILE A 35 5.45 -18.04 0.94
C ILE A 35 5.52 -17.88 -0.59
N SER A 36 4.52 -18.33 -1.37
CA SER A 36 4.56 -18.23 -2.84
C SER A 36 4.58 -16.77 -3.33
N SER A 37 3.80 -15.87 -2.69
CA SER A 37 3.80 -14.45 -3.03
C SER A 37 5.14 -13.76 -2.73
N ARG A 38 5.82 -14.12 -1.63
CA ARG A 38 7.11 -13.53 -1.23
C ARG A 38 8.21 -13.86 -2.25
N GLN A 39 8.24 -15.11 -2.73
CA GLN A 39 9.15 -15.52 -3.81
C GLN A 39 8.82 -14.83 -5.13
N SER A 40 7.56 -14.79 -5.56
CA SER A 40 7.16 -14.10 -6.80
C SER A 40 7.47 -12.59 -6.80
N ARG A 41 7.40 -11.91 -5.64
CA ARG A 41 7.73 -10.48 -5.52
C ARG A 41 9.20 -10.18 -5.84
N LEU A 42 10.12 -11.08 -5.50
CA LEU A 42 11.54 -10.96 -5.87
C LEU A 42 11.76 -11.33 -7.33
N SER A 43 11.10 -12.39 -7.82
CA SER A 43 11.19 -12.85 -9.22
C SER A 43 10.74 -11.81 -10.24
N ILE A 44 9.80 -10.93 -9.89
CA ILE A 44 9.38 -9.81 -10.76
C ILE A 44 10.50 -8.78 -10.97
N LEU A 45 11.50 -8.75 -10.08
CA LEU A 45 12.60 -7.78 -10.10
C LEU A 45 13.99 -8.39 -10.31
N SER A 46 14.11 -9.73 -10.33
CA SER A 46 15.38 -10.45 -10.49
C SER A 46 15.31 -11.49 -11.61
N VAL A 47 16.38 -11.60 -12.38
CA VAL A 47 16.56 -12.67 -13.38
C VAL A 47 16.62 -14.02 -12.67
N SER A 48 15.88 -15.00 -13.18
CA SER A 48 15.77 -16.36 -12.62
C SER A 48 17.09 -17.11 -12.74
N GLU A 49 17.89 -17.13 -11.67
CA GLU A 49 19.01 -18.07 -11.52
C GLU A 49 18.57 -19.26 -10.66
N GLU A 50 18.94 -20.48 -11.08
CA GLU A 50 18.74 -21.70 -10.29
C GLU A 50 19.55 -21.59 -8.99
N ILE A 51 18.84 -21.41 -7.88
CA ILE A 51 19.45 -21.24 -6.56
C ILE A 51 19.99 -22.59 -6.09
N SER A 52 21.29 -22.67 -5.84
CA SER A 52 21.91 -23.92 -5.34
C SER A 52 21.57 -24.18 -3.87
N ALA A 53 21.63 -25.44 -3.43
CA ALA A 53 21.38 -25.80 -2.02
C ALA A 53 22.32 -25.08 -1.02
N ASP A 54 23.52 -24.70 -1.46
CA ASP A 54 24.46 -23.91 -0.65
C ASP A 54 24.02 -22.44 -0.53
N GLN A 55 23.48 -21.86 -1.60
CA GLN A 55 22.92 -20.50 -1.56
C GLN A 55 21.69 -20.40 -0.66
N ILE A 56 20.82 -21.43 -0.65
CA ILE A 56 19.66 -21.47 0.25
C ILE A 56 20.11 -21.43 1.71
N LYS A 57 21.10 -22.25 2.10
CA LYS A 57 21.64 -22.26 3.47
C LYS A 57 22.23 -20.91 3.88
N ARG A 58 23.00 -20.28 2.99
CA ARG A 58 23.57 -18.95 3.24
C ARG A 58 22.48 -17.90 3.43
N LEU A 59 21.39 -17.99 2.66
CA LEU A 59 20.26 -17.06 2.75
C LEU A 59 19.52 -17.25 4.08
N GLU A 60 19.33 -18.49 4.53
CA GLU A 60 18.75 -18.78 5.86
C GLU A 60 19.63 -18.29 7.02
N GLU A 61 20.95 -18.47 6.95
CA GLU A 61 21.87 -17.94 7.96
C GLU A 61 21.89 -16.42 7.99
N PHE A 62 21.84 -15.80 6.81
CA PHE A 62 21.71 -14.36 6.67
C PHE A 62 20.40 -13.86 7.29
N GLU A 63 19.27 -14.50 6.99
CA GLU A 63 17.96 -14.18 7.54
C GLU A 63 17.95 -14.26 9.08
N LYS A 64 18.57 -15.28 9.67
CA LYS A 64 18.71 -15.37 11.13
C LYS A 64 19.54 -14.23 11.69
N THR A 65 20.65 -13.91 11.04
CA THR A 65 21.59 -12.88 11.50
C THR A 65 20.95 -11.49 11.43
N ILE A 66 20.24 -11.17 10.34
CA ILE A 66 19.59 -9.88 10.19
C ILE A 66 18.44 -9.72 11.17
N ASN A 67 17.63 -10.76 11.41
CA ASN A 67 16.55 -10.68 12.40
C ASN A 67 17.09 -10.53 13.83
N LEU A 68 18.19 -11.22 14.17
CA LEU A 68 18.87 -11.00 15.45
C LEU A 68 19.34 -9.56 15.63
N LEU A 69 19.93 -8.98 14.58
CA LEU A 69 20.34 -7.57 14.58
C LEU A 69 19.12 -6.64 14.70
N MET A 70 18.06 -6.88 13.92
CA MET A 70 16.85 -6.07 13.94
C MET A 70 16.18 -6.09 15.32
N ASN A 71 16.16 -7.23 16.00
CA ASN A 71 15.64 -7.37 17.37
C ASN A 71 16.53 -6.67 18.42
N SER A 72 17.79 -6.38 18.10
CA SER A 72 18.71 -5.64 18.96
C SER A 72 18.65 -4.12 18.75
N LEU A 73 17.94 -3.66 17.72
CA LEU A 73 17.75 -2.26 17.36
C LEU A 73 16.35 -1.79 17.75
N ASP A 74 16.10 -0.48 17.64
CA ASP A 74 14.75 0.06 17.77
C ASP A 74 13.81 -0.57 16.72
N VAL A 75 12.60 -0.96 17.13
CA VAL A 75 11.59 -1.64 16.28
C VAL A 75 11.35 -0.94 14.94
N GLY A 76 11.39 0.40 14.95
CA GLY A 76 11.18 1.24 13.76
C GLY A 76 12.43 1.55 12.95
N PHE A 77 13.63 1.12 13.37
CA PHE A 77 14.90 1.61 12.85
C PHE A 77 14.99 1.52 11.33
N ILE A 78 14.79 0.32 10.77
CA ILE A 78 14.92 0.10 9.32
C ILE A 78 13.84 0.83 8.52
N TRP A 79 12.61 0.85 9.02
CA TRP A 79 11.48 1.47 8.33
C TRP A 79 11.61 2.99 8.30
N ASN A 80 12.00 3.58 9.43
CA ASN A 80 12.32 5.01 9.53
C ASN A 80 13.53 5.37 8.66
N PHE A 81 14.54 4.49 8.60
CA PHE A 81 15.69 4.67 7.73
C PHE A 81 15.26 4.70 6.26
N LEU A 82 14.47 3.72 5.81
CA LEU A 82 13.95 3.64 4.43
C LEU A 82 13.09 4.87 4.09
N GLU A 83 12.21 5.30 4.99
CA GLU A 83 11.39 6.50 4.80
C GLU A 83 12.26 7.76 4.62
N ARG A 84 13.23 7.98 5.51
CA ARG A 84 14.15 9.12 5.43
C ARG A 84 15.00 9.05 4.16
N LYS A 85 15.48 7.87 3.81
CA LYS A 85 16.31 7.66 2.62
C LYS A 85 15.54 8.00 1.35
N LEU A 86 14.28 7.56 1.23
CA LEU A 86 13.42 7.93 0.11
C LEU A 86 13.26 9.44 -0.03
N LYS A 87 12.95 10.13 1.08
CA LYS A 87 12.80 11.59 1.11
C LYS A 87 14.06 12.28 0.62
N ILE A 88 15.24 11.86 1.10
CA ILE A 88 16.53 12.43 0.69
C ILE A 88 16.76 12.23 -0.82
N LEU A 89 16.63 10.99 -1.32
CA LEU A 89 16.88 10.66 -2.72
C LEU A 89 15.96 11.42 -3.67
N ILE A 90 14.72 11.68 -3.26
CA ILE A 90 13.73 12.38 -4.07
C ILE A 90 13.85 13.91 -3.96
N GLN A 91 14.15 14.46 -2.78
CA GLN A 91 14.27 15.91 -2.55
C GLN A 91 15.59 16.50 -3.09
N GLN A 92 16.70 15.75 -3.05
CA GLN A 92 17.97 16.23 -3.62
C GLN A 92 17.85 16.43 -5.14
N LYS A 93 17.17 15.51 -5.85
CA LYS A 93 16.83 15.68 -7.27
C LYS A 93 16.03 16.96 -7.56
N GLN A 94 15.18 17.41 -6.62
CA GLN A 94 14.44 18.68 -6.76
C GLN A 94 15.34 19.90 -6.56
N LYS A 95 16.20 19.89 -5.54
CA LYS A 95 17.12 20.99 -5.26
C LYS A 95 18.10 21.21 -6.40
N GLU A 96 18.55 20.15 -7.07
CA GLU A 96 19.46 20.28 -8.23
C GLU A 96 18.76 20.81 -9.48
N GLN A 97 17.51 20.38 -9.74
CA GLN A 97 16.70 20.94 -10.83
C GLN A 97 16.37 22.43 -10.61
N GLN A 98 16.17 22.87 -9.36
CA GLN A 98 15.92 24.27 -9.01
C GLN A 98 17.21 25.11 -8.90
N ASN A 99 18.32 24.54 -8.44
CA ASN A 99 19.61 25.22 -8.29
C ASN A 99 20.48 25.19 -9.56
N GLY A 100 19.90 24.92 -10.72
CA GLY A 100 20.52 25.04 -12.04
C GLY A 100 21.06 26.45 -12.38
N ALA A 101 20.97 27.40 -11.46
CA ALA A 101 21.49 28.76 -11.55
C ALA A 101 22.85 28.97 -10.85
N THR A 102 23.62 27.91 -10.56
CA THR A 102 25.03 28.09 -10.16
C THR A 102 25.87 28.18 -11.43
N ASP A 103 26.49 29.33 -11.66
CA ASP A 103 27.22 29.65 -12.89
C ASP A 103 28.24 28.53 -13.24
N PRO A 104 28.04 27.79 -14.36
CA PRO A 104 28.89 26.68 -14.75
C PRO A 104 30.37 27.07 -14.93
N HIS A 105 30.64 28.36 -15.11
CA HIS A 105 31.98 28.91 -15.30
C HIS A 105 32.74 29.19 -13.99
N LEU A 106 32.08 29.09 -12.82
CA LEU A 106 32.71 29.34 -11.51
C LEU A 106 33.09 28.07 -10.74
N LEU A 107 32.73 26.89 -11.24
CA LEU A 107 33.04 25.60 -10.62
C LEU A 107 34.36 25.05 -11.17
N THR A 108 35.26 24.63 -10.28
CA THR A 108 36.45 23.88 -10.70
C THR A 108 36.03 22.54 -11.31
N ASN A 109 36.83 22.02 -12.24
CA ASN A 109 36.58 20.72 -12.88
C ASN A 109 36.41 19.59 -11.86
N GLU A 110 37.12 19.68 -10.73
CA GLU A 110 37.03 18.73 -9.61
C GLU A 110 35.65 18.76 -8.94
N VAL A 111 35.09 19.94 -8.67
CA VAL A 111 33.76 20.06 -8.04
C VAL A 111 32.67 19.62 -9.01
N LYS A 112 32.83 19.89 -10.30
CA LYS A 112 31.91 19.39 -11.33
C LYS A 112 31.91 17.86 -11.39
N MET A 113 33.09 17.25 -11.41
CA MET A 113 33.24 15.79 -11.41
C MET A 113 32.66 15.15 -10.14
N LEU A 114 32.88 15.74 -8.96
CA LEU A 114 32.31 15.25 -7.70
C LEU A 114 30.78 15.31 -7.69
N LYS A 115 30.19 16.38 -8.24
CA LYS A 115 28.74 16.53 -8.34
C LYS A 115 28.12 15.51 -9.31
N GLU A 116 28.73 15.31 -10.47
CA GLU A 116 28.29 14.30 -11.45
C GLU A 116 28.39 12.87 -10.88
N GLU A 117 29.44 12.59 -10.10
CA GLU A 117 29.61 11.32 -9.37
C GLU A 117 28.53 11.11 -8.31
N GLU A 118 28.21 12.14 -7.53
CA GLU A 118 27.18 12.09 -6.50
C GLU A 118 25.79 11.86 -7.12
N GLU A 119 25.44 12.59 -8.19
CA GLU A 119 24.17 12.44 -8.91
C GLU A 119 24.00 11.01 -9.45
N ARG A 120 25.06 10.42 -10.01
CA ARG A 120 25.03 9.05 -10.51
C ARG A 120 24.78 8.04 -9.40
N ARG A 121 25.48 8.18 -8.27
CA ARG A 121 25.27 7.30 -7.10
C ARG A 121 23.86 7.41 -6.58
N MET A 122 23.35 8.64 -6.46
CA MET A 122 22.01 8.91 -5.98
C MET A 122 20.93 8.32 -6.90
N THR A 123 21.12 8.42 -8.21
CA THR A 123 20.22 7.80 -9.21
C THR A 123 20.24 6.27 -9.11
N GLN A 124 21.43 5.68 -8.92
CA GLN A 124 21.56 4.24 -8.72
C GLN A 124 20.90 3.78 -7.42
N GLU A 125 21.10 4.51 -6.33
CA GLU A 125 20.45 4.23 -5.04
C GLU A 125 18.93 4.33 -5.14
N LEU A 126 18.39 5.34 -5.84
CA LEU A 126 16.96 5.49 -6.06
C LEU A 126 16.38 4.35 -6.91
N THR A 127 17.11 3.89 -7.92
CA THR A 127 16.71 2.76 -8.76
C THR A 127 16.66 1.44 -7.98
N ASN A 128 17.58 1.27 -7.03
CA ASN A 128 17.67 0.09 -6.17
C ASN A 128 16.74 0.14 -4.94
N PHE A 129 16.27 1.32 -4.55
CA PHE A 129 15.43 1.51 -3.37
C PHE A 129 14.22 0.55 -3.32
N PRO A 130 13.43 0.34 -4.40
CA PRO A 130 12.32 -0.62 -4.38
C PRO A 130 12.74 -2.04 -4.03
N GLN A 131 13.90 -2.49 -4.53
CA GLN A 131 14.41 -3.83 -4.27
C GLN A 131 14.83 -3.98 -2.80
N ILE A 132 15.46 -2.95 -2.23
CA ILE A 132 15.84 -2.95 -0.81
C ILE A 132 14.60 -3.05 0.08
N VAL A 133 13.53 -2.28 -0.21
CA VAL A 133 12.30 -2.35 0.58
C VAL A 133 11.67 -3.74 0.50
N LEU A 134 11.58 -4.33 -0.70
CA LEU A 134 11.04 -5.68 -0.86
C LEU A 134 11.89 -6.75 -0.19
N PHE A 135 13.22 -6.60 -0.24
CA PHE A 135 14.13 -7.46 0.51
C PHE A 135 13.83 -7.38 2.01
N CYS A 136 13.75 -6.18 2.58
CA CYS A 136 13.40 -5.99 3.99
C CYS A 136 12.03 -6.63 4.34
N LEU A 137 11.01 -6.46 3.51
CA LEU A 137 9.68 -7.06 3.74
C LEU A 137 9.69 -8.59 3.71
N ASN A 138 10.60 -9.20 2.95
CA ASN A 138 10.67 -10.65 2.79
C ASN A 138 11.58 -11.32 3.82
N THR A 139 12.62 -10.62 4.28
CA THR A 139 13.66 -11.18 5.16
C THR A 139 13.44 -10.83 6.63
N ILE A 140 12.81 -9.69 6.94
CA ILE A 140 12.57 -9.28 8.33
C ILE A 140 11.29 -9.93 8.84
N GLU A 141 11.34 -10.48 10.05
CA GLU A 141 10.20 -11.02 10.77
C GLU A 141 9.27 -9.87 11.20
N LEU A 142 8.22 -9.65 10.41
CA LEU A 142 7.26 -8.56 10.65
C LEU A 142 6.33 -8.83 11.85
N ASP A 143 6.22 -10.09 12.27
CA ASP A 143 5.37 -10.53 13.39
C ASP A 143 6.07 -10.41 14.76
N SER A 144 7.37 -10.10 14.77
CA SER A 144 8.16 -9.97 16.01
C SER A 144 7.70 -8.78 16.86
N HIS A 145 7.19 -7.73 16.23
CA HIS A 145 6.64 -6.55 16.89
C HIS A 145 5.40 -6.02 16.16
N GLY A 146 4.25 -5.93 16.85
CA GLY A 146 2.99 -5.44 16.27
C GLY A 146 3.08 -4.03 15.68
N ASP A 147 3.90 -3.15 16.27
CA ASP A 147 4.13 -1.78 15.80
C ASP A 147 4.64 -1.70 14.35
N ILE A 148 5.32 -2.75 13.86
CA ILE A 148 5.83 -2.79 12.49
C ILE A 148 4.68 -2.65 11.49
N ARG A 149 3.69 -3.55 11.59
CA ARG A 149 2.53 -3.56 10.69
C ARG A 149 1.54 -2.44 11.01
N GLU A 150 1.36 -2.11 12.28
CA GLU A 150 0.36 -1.10 12.68
C GLU A 150 0.81 0.33 12.39
N ARG A 151 2.11 0.64 12.53
CA ARG A 151 2.62 2.03 12.49
C ARG A 151 3.66 2.26 11.41
N TYR A 152 4.74 1.49 11.41
CA TYR A 152 5.91 1.81 10.58
C TYR A 152 5.69 1.52 9.10
N LEU A 153 5.02 0.40 8.77
CA LEU A 153 4.67 0.07 7.39
C LEU A 153 3.65 1.07 6.78
N PRO A 154 2.55 1.45 7.46
CA PRO A 154 1.66 2.50 6.98
C PRO A 154 2.37 3.84 6.79
N GLN A 155 3.29 4.20 7.69
CA GLN A 155 4.08 5.43 7.57
C GLN A 155 4.98 5.41 6.33
N LEU A 156 5.66 4.29 6.06
CA LEU A 156 6.46 4.11 4.85
C LEU A 156 5.60 4.16 3.58
N LEU A 157 4.44 3.48 3.58
CA LEU A 157 3.47 3.51 2.48
C LEU A 157 2.99 4.94 2.20
N SER A 158 2.58 5.65 3.24
CA SER A 158 2.16 7.05 3.15
C SER A 158 3.27 7.92 2.58
N SER A 159 4.52 7.72 3.02
CA SER A 159 5.66 8.48 2.49
C SER A 159 5.89 8.21 1.01
N ILE A 160 5.84 6.94 0.57
CA ILE A 160 5.99 6.59 -0.85
C ILE A 160 4.90 7.27 -1.68
N LEU A 161 3.63 7.07 -1.33
CA LEU A 161 2.50 7.58 -2.11
C LEU A 161 2.44 9.10 -2.14
N THR A 162 2.67 9.75 -1.00
CA THR A 162 2.67 11.22 -0.92
C THR A 162 3.81 11.81 -1.75
N THR A 163 5.00 11.21 -1.66
CA THR A 163 6.15 11.67 -2.44
C THR A 163 5.94 11.54 -3.95
N LEU A 164 5.28 10.46 -4.38
CA LEU A 164 4.90 10.27 -5.77
C LEU A 164 3.81 11.26 -6.21
N ALA A 165 2.78 11.47 -5.39
CA ALA A 165 1.65 12.35 -5.71
C ALA A 165 2.01 13.86 -5.70
N GLU A 166 3.02 14.25 -4.92
CA GLU A 166 3.58 15.60 -4.91
C GLU A 166 4.44 15.89 -6.15
N LYS A 167 5.04 14.85 -6.74
CA LYS A 167 5.80 14.99 -7.98
C LYS A 167 4.89 14.90 -9.19
N ASP A 168 5.28 15.57 -10.26
CA ASP A 168 4.65 15.33 -11.56
C ASP A 168 5.06 13.94 -12.04
N VAL A 169 4.07 13.07 -12.25
CA VAL A 169 4.25 11.69 -12.73
C VAL A 169 5.09 11.67 -14.01
N ALA A 170 4.94 12.67 -14.89
CA ALA A 170 5.71 12.77 -16.12
C ALA A 170 7.22 13.02 -15.92
N SER A 171 7.63 13.47 -14.73
CA SER A 171 9.04 13.73 -14.39
C SER A 171 9.78 12.53 -13.79
N ILE A 172 9.03 11.46 -13.49
CA ILE A 172 9.55 10.24 -12.87
C ILE A 172 9.79 9.22 -13.99
N ASP A 173 10.92 8.50 -13.89
CA ASP A 173 11.16 7.34 -14.74
C ASP A 173 10.02 6.30 -14.55
N GLY A 174 9.36 5.89 -15.63
CA GLY A 174 8.15 5.08 -15.51
C GLY A 174 8.42 3.68 -14.96
N GLN A 175 9.62 3.12 -15.19
CA GLN A 175 10.04 1.88 -14.54
C GLN A 175 10.19 2.05 -13.03
N LEU A 176 10.83 3.13 -12.57
CA LEU A 176 10.91 3.47 -11.15
C LEU A 176 9.52 3.67 -10.54
N LEU A 177 8.62 4.37 -11.23
CA LEU A 177 7.23 4.59 -10.79
C LEU A 177 6.51 3.25 -10.59
N VAL A 178 6.55 2.36 -11.59
CA VAL A 178 5.93 1.03 -11.51
C VAL A 178 6.51 0.22 -10.35
N ARG A 179 7.85 0.22 -10.18
CA ARG A 179 8.50 -0.50 -9.08
C ARG A 179 8.08 0.03 -7.71
N LEU A 180 7.95 1.36 -7.55
CA LEU A 180 7.47 1.96 -6.31
C LEU A 180 5.99 1.63 -6.04
N LEU A 181 5.14 1.55 -7.06
CA LEU A 181 3.76 1.11 -6.93
C LEU A 181 3.66 -0.37 -6.52
N ILE A 182 4.53 -1.23 -7.06
CA ILE A 182 4.63 -2.65 -6.66
C ILE A 182 5.03 -2.76 -5.18
N VAL A 183 6.00 -1.95 -4.74
CA VAL A 183 6.41 -1.88 -3.33
C VAL A 183 5.25 -1.41 -2.46
N ALA A 184 4.55 -0.34 -2.84
CA ALA A 184 3.40 0.17 -2.11
C ALA A 184 2.32 -0.91 -1.94
N LYS A 185 2.03 -1.67 -3.00
CA LYS A 185 1.15 -2.84 -2.93
C LYS A 185 1.67 -3.91 -1.97
N ALA A 186 2.96 -4.24 -2.03
CA ALA A 186 3.54 -5.26 -1.15
C ALA A 186 3.42 -4.85 0.33
N ILE A 187 3.71 -3.59 0.65
CA ILE A 187 3.53 -3.03 2.00
C ILE A 187 2.07 -3.13 2.44
N LEU A 188 1.12 -2.70 1.60
CA LEU A 188 -0.31 -2.77 1.92
C LEU A 188 -0.77 -4.21 2.18
N ASN A 189 -0.28 -5.20 1.43
CA ASN A 189 -0.61 -6.60 1.69
C ASN A 189 -0.09 -7.11 3.05
N GLU A 190 1.06 -6.64 3.52
CA GLU A 190 1.56 -7.00 4.86
C GLU A 190 0.76 -6.29 5.96
N ILE A 191 0.32 -5.05 5.75
CA ILE A 191 -0.59 -4.35 6.66
C ILE A 191 -1.92 -5.12 6.77
N ASN A 192 -2.52 -5.49 5.63
CA ASN A 192 -3.79 -6.22 5.57
C ASN A 192 -3.72 -7.59 6.24
N GLN A 193 -2.54 -8.23 6.31
CA GLN A 193 -2.39 -9.49 7.05
C GLN A 193 -2.61 -9.30 8.56
N SER A 194 -2.15 -8.18 9.13
CA SER A 194 -2.40 -7.83 10.54
C SER A 194 -3.90 -7.65 10.81
N ALA A 195 -4.53 -6.88 9.93
CA ALA A 195 -5.94 -6.54 9.98
C ALA A 195 -6.85 -7.80 10.01
N VAL A 196 -6.51 -8.81 9.21
CA VAL A 196 -7.26 -10.08 9.10
C VAL A 196 -7.07 -10.98 10.32
N VAL A 197 -5.86 -11.03 10.90
CA VAL A 197 -5.62 -11.78 12.15
C VAL A 197 -6.42 -11.18 13.30
N MET A 198 -6.53 -9.85 13.36
CA MET A 198 -7.35 -9.17 14.36
C MET A 198 -8.84 -9.42 14.17
N GLU A 199 -9.36 -9.39 12.93
CA GLU A 199 -10.76 -9.76 12.65
C GLU A 199 -11.07 -11.20 13.10
N ALA A 200 -10.17 -12.16 12.81
CA ALA A 200 -10.34 -13.54 13.24
C ALA A 200 -10.37 -13.68 14.77
N GLY A 201 -9.53 -12.94 15.50
CA GLY A 201 -9.53 -12.90 16.97
C GLY A 201 -10.76 -12.24 17.59
N ILE A 202 -11.33 -11.23 16.93
CA ILE A 202 -12.60 -10.60 17.35
C ILE A 202 -13.78 -11.55 17.10
N VAL A 203 -13.79 -12.27 15.97
CA VAL A 203 -14.84 -13.23 15.60
C VAL A 203 -14.85 -14.45 16.52
N THR A 204 -13.68 -14.99 16.90
CA THR A 204 -13.62 -16.10 17.89
C THR A 204 -14.11 -15.65 19.26
N ARG A 205 -13.84 -14.41 19.68
CA ARG A 205 -14.35 -13.85 20.93
C ARG A 205 -15.86 -13.60 20.92
N LYS A 206 -16.43 -13.14 19.79
CA LYS A 206 -17.89 -12.96 19.62
C LYS A 206 -18.64 -14.29 19.47
N ARG A 207 -17.98 -15.35 19.00
CA ARG A 207 -18.54 -16.71 18.90
C ARG A 207 -18.38 -17.53 20.19
N GLY A 208 -17.58 -17.03 21.14
CA GLY A 208 -17.16 -17.72 22.37
C GLY A 208 -17.92 -17.35 23.63
N GLU A 209 -19.20 -16.94 23.56
CA GLU A 209 -20.09 -17.24 24.67
C GLU A 209 -20.47 -18.73 24.54
N VAL A 210 -19.92 -19.55 25.43
CA VAL A 210 -20.00 -21.02 25.48
C VAL A 210 -18.98 -21.74 24.60
N TYR A 211 -17.72 -21.83 25.05
CA TYR A 211 -17.10 -23.07 25.55
C TYR A 211 -15.69 -22.78 26.07
N GLU A 212 -15.46 -23.24 27.30
CA GLU A 212 -14.24 -23.15 28.10
C GLU A 212 -13.08 -24.00 27.53
N ILE A 213 -11.87 -23.78 28.05
CA ILE A 213 -10.56 -24.42 27.81
C ILE A 213 -9.71 -23.59 26.82
N VAL A 214 -8.71 -22.79 27.23
CA VAL A 214 -7.44 -23.19 27.86
C VAL A 214 -6.98 -22.14 28.87
N ARG A 215 -6.52 -22.60 30.04
CA ARG A 215 -5.81 -21.79 31.05
C ARG A 215 -4.56 -21.12 30.44
N CYS A 216 -4.50 -19.80 30.50
CA CYS A 216 -3.25 -19.09 30.71
C CYS A 216 -3.43 -18.23 31.95
N GLU A 217 -2.60 -18.51 32.95
CA GLU A 217 -2.64 -17.92 34.28
C GLU A 217 -2.48 -16.40 34.23
N GLU A 218 -3.28 -15.74 35.07
CA GLU A 218 -3.26 -14.31 35.33
C GLU A 218 -1.91 -13.87 35.88
N PHE A 219 -1.32 -12.82 35.31
CA PHE A 219 -0.53 -11.86 36.07
C PHE A 219 -0.78 -10.44 35.57
N ASP A 220 -1.31 -9.66 36.52
CA ASP A 220 -1.29 -8.23 36.76
C ASP A 220 -1.73 -7.17 35.74
N SER A 221 -2.59 -6.32 36.29
CA SER A 221 -3.21 -5.12 35.76
C SER A 221 -2.21 -4.09 35.26
N MET A 222 -2.28 -3.80 33.97
CA MET A 222 -2.08 -2.46 33.44
C MET A 222 -3.08 -2.28 32.30
N GLU A 223 -3.81 -1.16 32.30
CA GLU A 223 -4.89 -0.84 31.36
C GLU A 223 -4.52 -1.23 29.92
N LYS A 224 -5.07 -2.34 29.41
CA LYS A 224 -4.90 -2.70 28.01
C LYS A 224 -5.68 -1.68 27.19
N PRO A 225 -5.05 -0.94 26.25
CA PRO A 225 -5.82 -0.17 25.28
C PRO A 225 -6.76 -1.15 24.59
N SER A 226 -8.05 -0.81 24.51
CA SER A 226 -9.03 -1.68 23.86
C SER A 226 -8.54 -2.01 22.45
N THR A 227 -8.61 -3.29 22.06
CA THR A 227 -8.25 -3.76 20.71
C THR A 227 -8.96 -2.95 19.61
N GLU A 228 -10.15 -2.43 19.93
CA GLU A 228 -10.94 -1.50 19.12
C GLU A 228 -10.25 -0.15 18.88
N SER A 229 -9.57 0.42 19.89
CA SER A 229 -8.79 1.66 19.71
C SER A 229 -7.56 1.45 18.82
N GLY A 230 -6.98 0.25 18.80
CA GLY A 230 -5.89 -0.12 17.90
C GLY A 230 -6.36 -0.23 16.44
N ALA A 231 -7.46 -0.95 16.21
CA ALA A 231 -8.05 -1.14 14.88
C ALA A 231 -8.49 0.19 14.23
N ILE A 232 -9.10 1.10 15.00
CA ILE A 232 -9.50 2.43 14.51
C ILE A 232 -8.26 3.26 14.10
N LYS A 233 -7.17 3.17 14.86
CA LYS A 233 -5.91 3.88 14.53
C LYS A 233 -5.24 3.31 13.29
N GLU A 234 -5.28 2.00 13.09
CA GLU A 234 -4.77 1.34 11.88
C GLU A 234 -5.59 1.75 10.65
N GLN A 235 -6.93 1.71 10.75
CA GLN A 235 -7.83 2.16 9.68
C GLN A 235 -7.54 3.58 9.25
N TRP A 236 -7.44 4.51 10.20
CA TRP A 236 -7.17 5.91 9.90
C TRP A 236 -5.84 6.10 9.16
N ARG A 237 -4.80 5.33 9.51
CA ARG A 237 -3.50 5.38 8.81
C ARG A 237 -3.60 4.88 7.37
N VAL A 238 -4.39 3.84 7.12
CA VAL A 238 -4.62 3.29 5.77
C VAL A 238 -5.48 4.22 4.92
N GLU A 239 -6.52 4.82 5.50
CA GLU A 239 -7.36 5.84 4.82
C GLU A 239 -6.55 7.07 4.41
N ASN A 240 -5.60 7.50 5.25
CA ASN A 240 -4.69 8.58 4.90
C ASN A 240 -3.84 8.21 3.66
N CYS A 241 -3.37 6.97 3.56
CA CYS A 241 -2.65 6.47 2.38
C CYS A 241 -3.54 6.44 1.12
N LEU A 242 -4.83 6.11 1.28
CA LEU A 242 -5.79 6.06 0.17
C LEU A 242 -5.97 7.43 -0.51
N SER A 243 -5.99 8.53 0.25
CA SER A 243 -6.09 9.88 -0.34
C SER A 243 -4.93 10.20 -1.29
N SER A 244 -3.68 9.87 -0.89
CA SER A 244 -2.50 10.03 -1.74
C SER A 244 -2.54 9.09 -2.95
N CYS A 245 -3.04 7.86 -2.75
CA CYS A 245 -3.26 6.89 -3.84
C CYS A 245 -4.27 7.41 -4.88
N GLN A 246 -5.40 7.97 -4.46
CA GLN A 246 -6.43 8.53 -5.34
C GLN A 246 -5.91 9.73 -6.15
N ARG A 247 -5.12 10.59 -5.51
CA ARG A 247 -4.47 11.72 -6.20
C ARG A 247 -3.48 11.21 -7.26
N LEU A 248 -2.64 10.24 -6.92
CA LEU A 248 -1.68 9.64 -7.84
C LEU A 248 -2.39 8.91 -8.99
N LEU A 249 -3.51 8.22 -8.70
CA LEU A 249 -4.35 7.59 -9.71
C LEU A 249 -4.84 8.59 -10.74
N SER A 250 -5.39 9.73 -10.30
CA SER A 250 -5.82 10.79 -11.22
C SER A 250 -4.68 11.27 -12.11
N GLN A 251 -3.50 11.53 -11.54
CA GLN A 251 -2.34 12.00 -12.30
C GLN A 251 -1.86 10.96 -13.33
N ILE A 252 -1.84 9.67 -12.98
CA ILE A 252 -1.49 8.59 -13.89
C ILE A 252 -2.53 8.44 -15.00
N CYS A 253 -3.81 8.60 -14.69
CA CYS A 253 -4.89 8.59 -15.69
C CYS A 253 -4.71 9.72 -16.70
N ASP A 254 -4.49 10.95 -16.23
CA ASP A 254 -4.24 12.11 -17.10
C ASP A 254 -2.96 11.94 -17.92
N TRP A 255 -1.90 11.38 -17.33
CA TRP A 255 -0.64 11.09 -18.01
C TRP A 255 -0.80 10.01 -19.10
N TYR A 256 -1.59 8.95 -18.83
CA TYR A 256 -1.92 7.91 -19.81
C TYR A 256 -2.81 8.45 -20.94
N CYS A 257 -3.76 9.33 -20.65
CA CYS A 257 -4.63 9.93 -21.67
C CYS A 257 -3.88 10.88 -22.62
N LYS A 258 -2.74 11.48 -22.20
CA LYS A 258 -1.91 12.31 -23.08
C LYS A 258 -1.24 11.52 -24.21
N GLU A 259 -0.81 10.29 -23.92
CA GLU A 259 -0.18 9.40 -24.90
C GLU A 259 -0.37 7.96 -24.41
N ARG A 260 -0.99 7.12 -25.24
CA ARG A 260 -1.30 5.73 -24.86
C ARG A 260 -0.14 4.82 -25.26
N ASP A 261 0.89 4.75 -24.43
CA ASP A 261 2.04 3.86 -24.61
C ASP A 261 2.04 2.67 -23.62
N THR A 262 2.97 1.73 -23.82
CA THR A 262 3.09 0.52 -22.99
C THR A 262 3.61 0.79 -21.58
N GLU A 263 4.47 1.78 -21.40
CA GLU A 263 5.04 2.16 -20.10
C GLU A 263 3.98 2.79 -19.18
N ARG A 264 3.22 3.73 -19.71
CA ARG A 264 2.09 4.39 -19.04
C ARG A 264 0.98 3.40 -18.73
N LEU A 265 0.73 2.43 -19.62
CA LEU A 265 -0.22 1.36 -19.36
C LEU A 265 0.23 0.49 -18.18
N GLN A 266 1.52 0.17 -18.05
CA GLN A 266 2.04 -0.57 -16.90
C GLN A 266 1.86 0.20 -15.60
N ALA A 267 2.13 1.51 -15.61
CA ALA A 267 1.88 2.38 -14.46
C ALA A 267 0.39 2.43 -14.09
N PHE A 268 -0.49 2.59 -15.08
CA PHE A 268 -1.95 2.59 -14.89
C PHE A 268 -2.45 1.27 -14.31
N TYR A 269 -1.96 0.14 -14.82
CA TYR A 269 -2.28 -1.17 -14.30
C TYR A 269 -1.82 -1.34 -12.84
N ALA A 270 -0.60 -0.91 -12.52
CA ALA A 270 -0.04 -1.00 -11.18
C ALA A 270 -0.84 -0.18 -10.16
N ILE A 271 -1.21 1.08 -10.48
CA ILE A 271 -2.01 1.93 -9.58
C ILE A 271 -3.46 1.42 -9.45
N SER A 272 -4.02 0.84 -10.52
CA SER A 272 -5.36 0.25 -10.49
C SER A 272 -5.41 -0.97 -9.58
N ILE A 273 -4.38 -1.84 -9.65
CA ILE A 273 -4.26 -2.96 -8.71
C ILE A 273 -4.13 -2.43 -7.28
N LEU A 274 -3.24 -1.47 -7.04
CA LEU A 274 -3.05 -0.91 -5.70
C LEU A 274 -4.36 -0.33 -5.13
N THR A 275 -5.12 0.41 -5.94
CA THR A 275 -6.42 0.98 -5.56
C THR A 275 -7.43 -0.11 -5.21
N ARG A 276 -7.42 -1.24 -5.92
CA ARG A 276 -8.25 -2.40 -5.60
C ARG A 276 -7.88 -3.00 -4.24
N GLU A 277 -6.60 -3.14 -3.93
CA GLU A 277 -6.17 -3.69 -2.62
C GLU A 277 -6.58 -2.78 -1.44
N PHE A 278 -6.68 -1.46 -1.65
CA PHE A 278 -7.26 -0.55 -0.65
C PHE A 278 -8.76 -0.77 -0.45
N ALA A 279 -9.50 -1.05 -1.53
CA ALA A 279 -10.94 -1.33 -1.45
C ALA A 279 -11.24 -2.63 -0.69
N ASP A 280 -10.30 -3.57 -0.67
CA ASP A 280 -10.41 -4.82 0.09
C ASP A 280 -10.02 -4.66 1.59
N PHE A 281 -9.62 -3.47 2.05
CA PHE A 281 -9.25 -3.22 3.45
C PHE A 281 -10.48 -3.30 4.39
N PRO A 282 -10.37 -3.93 5.56
CA PRO A 282 -11.48 -4.00 6.51
C PRO A 282 -11.82 -2.65 7.13
N LEU A 283 -13.12 -2.33 7.16
CA LEU A 283 -13.65 -1.15 7.83
C LEU A 283 -14.07 -1.57 9.24
N TYR A 284 -13.39 -1.03 10.26
CA TYR A 284 -13.63 -1.34 11.67
C TYR A 284 -14.71 -0.44 12.29
N ASP A 285 -15.03 0.69 11.65
CA ASP A 285 -16.10 1.56 12.10
C ASP A 285 -17.47 1.10 11.58
N LEU A 286 -18.09 0.18 12.32
CA LEU A 286 -19.52 -0.16 12.21
C LEU A 286 -20.32 0.35 13.40
N ASN A 287 -19.81 1.35 14.14
CA ASN A 287 -20.74 2.27 14.77
C ASN A 287 -21.25 3.19 13.67
N MET A 288 -22.27 2.72 12.96
CA MET A 288 -23.35 3.59 12.55
C MET A 288 -23.89 4.26 13.82
N GLN A 289 -23.19 5.26 14.36
CA GLN A 289 -23.90 6.45 14.78
C GLN A 289 -24.71 6.79 13.55
N GLU A 290 -26.00 6.49 13.63
CA GLU A 290 -27.00 6.97 12.71
C GLU A 290 -26.54 8.36 12.30
N ILE A 291 -26.25 8.54 11.02
CA ILE A 291 -26.05 9.86 10.43
C ILE A 291 -27.43 10.54 10.46
N ASN A 292 -27.94 10.76 11.68
CA ASN A 292 -29.05 11.61 12.01
C ASN A 292 -28.47 13.02 11.96
N GLY A 293 -28.47 13.59 10.77
CA GLY A 293 -28.06 14.98 10.62
C GLY A 293 -27.59 15.31 9.22
N HIS A 294 -28.53 15.36 8.29
CA HIS A 294 -28.38 15.98 6.97
C HIS A 294 -27.40 15.28 6.02
N CYS A 295 -27.91 14.29 5.27
CA CYS A 295 -27.63 14.25 3.84
C CYS A 295 -28.06 15.60 3.24
N LYS A 296 -27.16 16.59 3.30
CA LYS A 296 -27.24 17.74 2.40
C LYS A 296 -27.19 17.11 1.02
N GLN A 297 -28.30 17.21 0.30
CA GLN A 297 -28.32 17.01 -1.14
C GLN A 297 -27.24 17.95 -1.70
N HIS A 298 -26.05 17.40 -1.92
CA HIS A 298 -25.03 18.06 -2.72
C HIS A 298 -25.53 18.00 -4.15
N VAL A 299 -26.35 19.00 -4.49
CA VAL A 299 -26.62 19.40 -5.86
C VAL A 299 -25.33 20.05 -6.37
N SER A 300 -24.39 19.21 -6.80
CA SER A 300 -23.41 19.52 -7.84
C SER A 300 -22.95 18.19 -8.41
N SER A 301 -23.33 17.95 -9.67
CA SER A 301 -23.18 16.72 -10.46
C SER A 301 -21.73 16.38 -10.85
N ASN A 302 -20.75 16.60 -9.97
CA ASN A 302 -19.35 16.40 -10.29
C ASN A 302 -18.80 15.22 -9.48
N TYR A 303 -18.39 14.17 -10.20
CA TYR A 303 -17.69 13.03 -9.61
C TYR A 303 -16.38 13.48 -8.94
N PRO A 304 -15.88 12.74 -7.92
CA PRO A 304 -14.54 12.96 -7.38
C PRO A 304 -13.48 12.92 -8.48
N VAL A 305 -12.42 13.73 -8.33
CA VAL A 305 -11.38 13.95 -9.37
C VAL A 305 -10.78 12.63 -9.88
N TRP A 306 -10.46 11.70 -8.98
CA TRP A 306 -9.93 10.38 -9.35
C TRP A 306 -10.92 9.55 -10.17
N LEU A 307 -12.22 9.65 -9.88
CA LEU A 307 -13.28 8.92 -10.57
C LEU A 307 -13.54 9.54 -11.95
N SER A 308 -13.56 10.88 -12.04
CA SER A 308 -13.63 11.54 -13.34
C SER A 308 -12.45 11.20 -14.24
N ALA A 309 -11.23 11.11 -13.68
CA ALA A 309 -10.04 10.76 -14.45
C ALA A 309 -10.10 9.31 -14.96
N LEU A 310 -10.60 8.37 -14.15
CA LEU A 310 -10.86 6.99 -14.59
C LEU A 310 -11.91 6.93 -15.70
N LEU A 311 -13.00 7.68 -15.58
CA LEU A 311 -14.06 7.72 -16.60
C LEU A 311 -13.53 8.30 -17.92
N ASN A 312 -12.62 9.27 -17.86
CA ASN A 312 -11.98 9.84 -19.06
C ASN A 312 -11.12 8.81 -19.82
N ILE A 313 -10.54 7.81 -19.14
CA ILE A 313 -9.82 6.72 -19.81
C ILE A 313 -10.76 5.92 -20.71
N LEU A 314 -12.00 5.69 -20.25
CA LEU A 314 -12.98 4.87 -20.95
C LEU A 314 -13.56 5.54 -22.20
N SER A 315 -13.22 6.81 -22.47
CA SER A 315 -13.70 7.63 -23.60
C SER A 315 -15.11 7.25 -24.02
N ILE A 316 -16.10 7.72 -23.25
CA ILE A 316 -17.52 7.52 -23.56
C ILE A 316 -17.82 7.93 -25.01
N ASP A 317 -17.15 8.95 -25.54
CA ASP A 317 -17.32 9.41 -26.93
C ASP A 317 -16.82 8.40 -27.97
N GLU A 318 -15.69 7.71 -27.73
CA GLU A 318 -15.21 6.62 -28.60
C GLU A 318 -16.09 5.37 -28.47
N TRP A 319 -16.58 5.09 -27.26
CA TRP A 319 -17.49 3.97 -26.99
C TRP A 319 -18.84 4.19 -27.66
N ASP A 320 -19.47 5.36 -27.49
CA ASP A 320 -20.75 5.72 -28.10
C ASP A 320 -20.65 5.79 -29.62
N ALA A 321 -19.54 6.28 -30.19
CA ALA A 321 -19.29 6.20 -31.63
C ALA A 321 -19.18 4.73 -32.12
N SER A 322 -18.60 3.83 -31.34
CA SER A 322 -18.49 2.41 -31.69
C SER A 322 -19.82 1.64 -31.58
N VAL A 323 -20.69 2.06 -30.66
CA VAL A 323 -22.04 1.47 -30.46
C VAL A 323 -23.02 2.01 -31.50
N ASN A 324 -22.96 3.32 -31.80
CA ASN A 324 -23.82 3.95 -32.80
C ASN A 324 -23.39 3.70 -34.26
N SER A 325 -22.15 3.25 -34.52
CA SER A 325 -21.70 2.83 -35.86
C SER A 325 -22.11 1.39 -36.24
N LYS A 326 -22.77 0.67 -35.33
CA LYS A 326 -23.43 -0.63 -35.60
C LYS A 326 -24.96 -0.54 -35.68
N GLY A 327 -25.52 0.67 -35.74
CA GLY A 327 -26.96 0.95 -35.88
C GLY A 327 -27.40 1.10 -37.33
#